data_AF-A0A9D0XVT8-F1
#
_entry.id   AF-A0A9D0XVT8-F1
#
_cell.length_a   1.000
_cell.length_b   1.000
_cell.length_c   1.000
_cell.angle_alpha   90.00
_cell.angle_beta   90.00
_cell.angle_gamma   90.00
#
_symmetry.space_group_name_H-M   'P 1'
#
loop_
_entity.id
_entity.type
_entity.pdbx_description
1 polymer ?
#
loop_
_entity_poly.entity_id
_entity_poly.type
_entity_poly.pdbx_seq_one_letter_code
_entity_poly.pdbx_strand_id
1 'polypeptide(L)'
;MKIGLVLGILNNDLCDNIVKYVSKEVSSRNAQLIVIECGDADCVDIDELSETSIFRIIESECLDGIIIVTSTLSGKKTRDLVEFVIKRSGKPAVSAGDRLEGIPSVVFDYESGFDSIISHFASHKITNFAFVSGPLSDLDNLSRCNAFFRAAEKHGLDIPQHLILEGTDGYMPGYGCARKLLPFVKDTSVRAVVCSDDELAISVIKCFRDNGISVPGDVAVSGYNNSFPAVCSKALTSVDRRLDQLFGRSAAVLFEQIFKRNNDIVFSCKPELAPGRSCGCDIKLQAGDDIICRWTRFNGLRGKISGSGDEKIISRLAQYLEDNNVTHCYVIQKDQPSKCACQETLKGTLFFGYTKGKIVSCSKPFSLTEILPRHIMHEIREPMVIKPLFQYGFLFISISDSMASFIDDLALELSQHFAYLYAINEQKRLEKEIADAHESLMISNRRLNELNVKDNLNKLINIRHLASNMLQSRGGSKGEYVLIIAEIDNFNEINARYGFSEGEFVISCVSGILSKSIRDDDFLSHQYCERYVLLVKNVHKDPTGAIAKRFIKALDELNSTLKKPYTISFSWGFAQANIDNDFEKAYNEAEQNLLLNKQKLLPRG
;
A
#
# COMPACT_ATOMS: atom_id res chain seq x y z
N MET A 1 16.77 -24.95 -23.65
CA MET A 1 16.99 -24.56 -22.26
C MET A 1 16.58 -23.12 -22.05
N LYS A 2 16.16 -22.74 -20.84
CA LYS A 2 15.90 -21.35 -20.44
C LYS A 2 16.73 -21.01 -19.21
N ILE A 3 17.44 -19.89 -19.29
CA ILE A 3 18.33 -19.40 -18.24
C ILE A 3 17.69 -18.18 -17.61
N GLY A 4 17.51 -18.20 -16.29
CA GLY A 4 17.06 -17.06 -15.51
C GLY A 4 18.23 -16.12 -15.21
N LEU A 5 18.06 -14.82 -15.42
CA LEU A 5 19.00 -13.78 -14.99
C LEU A 5 18.30 -12.90 -13.96
N VAL A 6 18.63 -13.10 -12.69
CA VAL A 6 18.04 -12.40 -11.56
C VAL A 6 18.86 -11.15 -11.27
N LEU A 7 18.21 -9.98 -11.29
CA LEU A 7 18.84 -8.69 -11.01
C LEU A 7 17.93 -7.80 -10.16
N GLY A 8 18.48 -6.69 -9.67
CA GLY A 8 17.77 -5.68 -8.87
C GLY A 8 16.79 -4.87 -9.71
N ILE A 9 16.94 -3.55 -9.79
CA ILE A 9 16.08 -2.69 -10.63
C ILE A 9 16.70 -2.53 -12.02
N LEU A 10 15.93 -2.78 -13.09
CA LEU A 10 16.39 -2.62 -14.46
C LEU A 10 16.25 -1.15 -14.92
N ASN A 11 17.25 -0.30 -14.65
CA ASN A 11 17.12 1.14 -14.88
C ASN A 11 18.40 1.89 -15.30
N ASN A 12 19.15 1.42 -16.31
CA ASN A 12 20.32 2.14 -16.84
C ASN A 12 21.04 1.35 -17.95
N ASP A 13 22.06 1.99 -18.51
CA ASP A 13 23.04 1.40 -19.43
C ASP A 13 23.78 0.19 -18.84
N LEU A 14 23.97 0.11 -17.51
CA LEU A 14 24.60 -1.04 -16.87
C LEU A 14 23.74 -2.30 -17.08
N CYS A 15 22.42 -2.19 -16.87
CA CYS A 15 21.48 -3.29 -17.10
C CYS A 15 21.44 -3.72 -18.56
N ASP A 16 21.41 -2.77 -19.51
CA ASP A 16 21.46 -3.11 -20.95
C ASP A 16 22.74 -3.87 -21.30
N ASN A 17 23.89 -3.45 -20.76
CA ASN A 17 25.17 -4.12 -20.96
C ASN A 17 25.18 -5.53 -20.35
N ILE A 18 24.66 -5.70 -19.12
CA ILE A 18 24.52 -7.01 -18.47
C ILE A 18 23.72 -7.96 -19.38
N VAL A 19 22.52 -7.55 -19.78
CA VAL A 19 21.61 -8.35 -20.60
C VAL A 19 22.28 -8.69 -21.93
N LYS A 20 22.93 -7.73 -22.58
CA LYS A 20 23.66 -7.93 -23.84
C LYS A 20 24.76 -8.98 -23.72
N TYR A 21 25.64 -8.87 -22.71
CA TYR A 21 26.78 -9.77 -22.55
C TYR A 21 26.35 -11.19 -22.15
N VAL A 22 25.37 -11.33 -21.24
CA VAL A 22 24.80 -12.64 -20.90
C VAL A 22 24.06 -13.25 -22.08
N SER A 23 23.22 -12.45 -22.77
CA SER A 23 22.42 -12.91 -23.91
C SER A 23 23.29 -13.45 -25.04
N LYS A 24 24.43 -12.80 -25.32
CA LYS A 24 25.39 -13.27 -26.33
C LYS A 24 25.87 -14.69 -26.04
N GLU A 25 26.28 -14.97 -24.79
CA GLU A 25 26.77 -16.28 -24.40
C GLU A 25 25.64 -17.33 -24.36
N VAL A 26 24.48 -16.97 -23.81
CA VAL A 26 23.30 -17.86 -23.71
C VAL A 26 22.78 -18.23 -25.10
N SER A 27 22.68 -17.26 -26.01
CA SER A 27 22.22 -17.48 -27.39
C SER A 27 23.19 -18.36 -28.18
N SER A 28 24.50 -18.21 -27.97
CA SER A 28 25.52 -19.06 -28.63
C SER A 28 25.37 -20.56 -28.30
N ARG A 29 24.64 -20.88 -27.23
CA ARG A 29 24.36 -22.25 -26.74
C ARG A 29 22.92 -22.70 -27.00
N ASN A 30 22.20 -22.02 -27.90
CA ASN A 30 20.80 -22.31 -28.25
C ASN A 30 19.85 -22.33 -27.03
N ALA A 31 20.14 -21.49 -26.03
CA ALA A 31 19.29 -21.29 -24.86
C ALA A 31 18.59 -19.93 -24.92
N GLN A 32 17.48 -19.80 -24.20
CA GLN A 32 16.73 -18.55 -24.07
C GLN A 32 17.09 -17.86 -22.77
N LEU A 33 17.25 -16.53 -22.79
CA LEU A 33 17.45 -15.72 -21.60
C LEU A 33 16.12 -15.15 -21.09
N ILE A 34 15.84 -15.32 -19.79
CA ILE A 34 14.72 -14.70 -19.09
C ILE A 34 15.29 -13.84 -17.97
N VAL A 35 15.20 -12.53 -18.11
CA VAL A 35 15.61 -11.55 -17.10
C VAL A 35 14.48 -11.40 -16.08
N ILE A 36 14.79 -11.44 -14.79
CA ILE A 36 13.83 -11.39 -13.70
C ILE A 36 14.24 -10.25 -12.77
N GLU A 37 13.45 -9.18 -12.78
CA GLU A 37 13.66 -8.01 -11.92
C GLU A 37 13.04 -8.28 -10.54
N CYS A 38 13.85 -8.29 -9.48
CA CYS A 38 13.39 -8.72 -8.14
C CYS A 38 13.05 -7.58 -7.17
N GLY A 39 13.17 -6.32 -7.58
CA GLY A 39 12.89 -5.17 -6.72
C GLY A 39 13.76 -5.11 -5.46
N ASP A 40 13.38 -4.25 -4.52
CA ASP A 40 14.07 -4.07 -3.23
C ASP A 40 13.25 -4.67 -2.07
N ALA A 41 13.92 -5.37 -1.16
CA ALA A 41 13.32 -6.06 -0.01
C ALA A 41 13.45 -5.27 1.32
N ASP A 42 13.90 -4.01 1.28
CA ASP A 42 14.25 -3.27 2.50
C ASP A 42 13.11 -3.13 3.55
N CYS A 43 11.85 -3.11 3.12
CA CYS A 43 10.69 -2.76 3.95
C CYS A 43 9.66 -3.88 4.24
N VAL A 44 9.86 -5.11 3.76
CA VAL A 44 8.88 -6.21 3.91
C VAL A 44 9.53 -7.46 4.52
N ASP A 45 8.72 -8.32 5.16
CA ASP A 45 9.17 -9.60 5.69
C ASP A 45 9.64 -10.54 4.55
N ILE A 46 10.75 -11.24 4.78
CA ILE A 46 11.35 -12.18 3.84
C ILE A 46 10.38 -13.32 3.51
N ASP A 47 9.64 -13.81 4.52
CA ASP A 47 8.71 -14.91 4.35
C ASP A 47 7.56 -14.52 3.40
N GLU A 48 7.00 -13.31 3.56
CA GLU A 48 5.95 -12.79 2.69
C GLU A 48 6.45 -12.50 1.26
N LEU A 49 7.64 -11.90 1.14
CA LEU A 49 8.25 -11.59 -0.16
C LEU A 49 8.57 -12.85 -0.97
N SER A 50 9.08 -13.89 -0.31
CA SER A 50 9.45 -15.16 -0.96
C SER A 50 8.28 -15.87 -1.64
N GLU A 51 7.06 -15.58 -1.19
CA GLU A 51 5.81 -16.14 -1.74
C GLU A 51 5.16 -15.23 -2.79
N THR A 52 5.77 -14.09 -3.14
CA THR A 52 5.29 -13.27 -4.25
C THR A 52 5.55 -13.96 -5.60
N SER A 53 4.79 -13.56 -6.62
CA SER A 53 4.86 -14.17 -7.95
C SER A 53 6.26 -14.12 -8.56
N ILE A 54 7.05 -13.08 -8.28
CA ILE A 54 8.37 -12.92 -8.88
C ILE A 54 9.39 -13.94 -8.34
N PHE A 55 9.43 -14.14 -7.03
CA PHE A 55 10.32 -15.12 -6.41
C PHE A 55 9.88 -16.56 -6.71
N ARG A 56 8.57 -16.81 -6.80
CA ARG A 56 8.05 -18.11 -7.24
C ARG A 56 8.38 -18.44 -8.71
N ILE A 57 8.59 -17.43 -9.56
CA ILE A 57 9.07 -17.63 -10.94
C ILE A 57 10.54 -18.05 -10.96
N ILE A 58 11.38 -17.57 -10.04
CA ILE A 58 12.79 -18.02 -9.92
C ILE A 58 12.83 -19.53 -9.65
N GLU A 59 11.87 -20.05 -8.88
CA GLU A 59 11.73 -21.46 -8.56
C GLU A 59 11.08 -22.30 -9.67
N SER A 60 10.57 -21.65 -10.73
CA SER A 60 9.83 -22.30 -11.80
C SER A 60 10.59 -23.45 -12.45
N GLU A 61 9.91 -24.58 -12.68
CA GLU A 61 10.43 -25.69 -13.50
C GLU A 61 10.80 -25.26 -14.93
N CYS A 62 10.29 -24.12 -15.43
CA CYS A 62 10.63 -23.58 -16.74
C CYS A 62 12.09 -23.14 -16.87
N LEU A 63 12.80 -22.91 -15.75
CA LEU A 63 14.20 -22.46 -15.72
C LEU A 63 15.15 -23.63 -15.48
N ASP A 64 16.17 -23.76 -16.32
CA ASP A 64 17.20 -24.82 -16.24
C ASP A 64 18.44 -24.39 -15.42
N GLY A 65 18.62 -23.10 -15.19
CA GLY A 65 19.71 -22.54 -14.40
C GLY A 65 19.56 -21.03 -14.19
N ILE A 66 20.25 -20.50 -13.18
CA ILE A 66 20.07 -19.11 -12.73
C ILE A 66 21.43 -18.38 -12.65
N ILE A 67 21.49 -17.16 -13.15
CA ILE A 67 22.59 -16.21 -12.94
C ILE A 67 22.07 -15.10 -12.02
N ILE A 68 22.79 -14.80 -10.95
CA ILE A 68 22.42 -13.79 -9.95
C ILE A 68 23.35 -12.61 -10.10
N VAL A 69 22.83 -11.44 -10.44
CA VAL A 69 23.63 -10.22 -10.58
C VAL A 69 23.66 -9.49 -9.24
N THR A 70 24.49 -9.96 -8.31
CA THR A 70 24.53 -9.43 -6.94
C THR A 70 24.92 -7.96 -6.87
N SER A 71 25.69 -7.48 -7.85
CA SER A 71 26.07 -6.06 -7.96
C SER A 71 24.90 -5.12 -8.23
N THR A 72 23.72 -5.65 -8.59
CA THR A 72 22.49 -4.86 -8.78
C THR A 72 21.51 -5.01 -7.63
N LEU A 73 21.73 -5.92 -6.69
CA LEU A 73 20.84 -6.17 -5.56
C LEU A 73 21.17 -5.21 -4.42
N SER A 74 20.24 -4.27 -4.17
CA SER A 74 20.30 -3.31 -3.07
C SER A 74 20.08 -3.98 -1.73
N GLY A 75 20.94 -3.67 -0.76
CA GLY A 75 20.77 -4.09 0.63
C GLY A 75 21.07 -5.57 0.90
N LYS A 76 21.40 -5.86 2.16
CA LYS A 76 21.69 -7.22 2.61
C LYS A 76 20.45 -8.12 2.57
N LYS A 77 19.28 -7.60 2.97
CA LYS A 77 18.02 -8.36 3.02
C LYS A 77 17.63 -8.93 1.66
N THR A 78 17.71 -8.13 0.60
CA THR A 78 17.38 -8.56 -0.76
C THR A 78 18.32 -9.68 -1.22
N ARG A 79 19.62 -9.57 -0.92
CA ARG A 79 20.60 -10.62 -1.22
C ARG A 79 20.30 -11.91 -0.47
N ASP A 80 20.03 -11.82 0.84
CA ASP A 80 19.70 -12.97 1.69
C ASP A 80 18.43 -13.68 1.19
N LEU A 81 17.39 -12.92 0.78
CA LEU A 81 16.15 -13.46 0.21
C LEU A 81 16.39 -14.16 -1.14
N VAL A 82 17.12 -13.53 -2.07
CA VAL A 82 17.45 -14.13 -3.37
C VAL A 82 18.27 -15.40 -3.18
N GLU A 83 19.25 -15.39 -2.27
CA GLU A 83 20.05 -16.56 -1.94
C GLU A 83 19.18 -17.70 -1.37
N PHE A 84 18.26 -17.37 -0.44
CA PHE A 84 17.31 -18.33 0.11
C PHE A 84 16.44 -18.98 -0.97
N VAL A 85 15.81 -18.18 -1.84
CA VAL A 85 14.92 -18.67 -2.91
C VAL A 85 15.68 -19.55 -3.89
N ILE A 86 16.93 -19.20 -4.22
CA ILE A 86 17.73 -19.98 -5.16
C ILE A 86 18.19 -21.30 -4.56
N LYS A 87 18.63 -21.31 -3.30
CA LYS A 87 18.95 -22.56 -2.58
C LYS A 87 17.71 -23.45 -2.47
N ARG A 88 16.54 -22.87 -2.19
CA ARG A 88 15.24 -23.58 -2.15
C ARG A 88 14.86 -24.17 -3.51
N SER A 89 15.17 -23.49 -4.61
CA SER A 89 14.89 -23.97 -5.98
C SER A 89 15.67 -25.24 -6.37
N GLY A 90 16.84 -25.48 -5.76
CA GLY A 90 17.72 -26.60 -6.10
C GLY A 90 18.33 -26.56 -7.52
N LYS A 91 18.21 -25.43 -8.23
CA LYS A 91 18.71 -25.27 -9.60
C LYS A 91 20.20 -24.93 -9.64
N PRO A 92 20.93 -25.31 -10.70
CA PRO A 92 22.27 -24.80 -10.95
C PRO A 92 22.26 -23.27 -10.97
N ALA A 93 23.14 -22.66 -10.18
CA ALA A 93 23.19 -21.22 -10.01
C ALA A 93 24.62 -20.69 -10.04
N VAL A 94 24.79 -19.46 -10.51
CA VAL A 94 26.06 -18.73 -10.49
C VAL A 94 25.82 -17.31 -10.00
N SER A 95 26.64 -16.85 -9.07
CA SER A 95 26.70 -15.45 -8.68
C SER A 95 27.61 -14.66 -9.62
N ALA A 96 27.19 -13.47 -10.02
CA ALA A 96 27.93 -12.54 -10.87
C ALA A 96 28.07 -11.19 -10.14
N GLY A 97 29.30 -10.86 -9.74
CA GLY A 97 29.68 -9.64 -9.04
C GLY A 97 30.35 -9.91 -7.71
N ASP A 98 29.58 -10.41 -6.74
CA ASP A 98 30.02 -10.74 -5.38
C ASP A 98 29.90 -12.23 -5.09
N ARG A 99 30.59 -12.68 -4.04
CA ARG A 99 30.54 -14.07 -3.59
C ARG A 99 29.25 -14.36 -2.83
N LEU A 100 28.60 -15.48 -3.15
CA LEU A 100 27.52 -16.06 -2.35
C LEU A 100 27.94 -17.43 -1.79
N GLU A 101 27.55 -17.74 -0.56
CA GLU A 101 28.00 -18.95 0.11
C GLU A 101 27.32 -20.20 -0.48
N GLY A 102 28.13 -21.19 -0.87
CA GLY A 102 27.64 -22.43 -1.49
C GLY A 102 27.22 -22.29 -2.96
N ILE A 103 27.42 -21.12 -3.57
CA ILE A 103 27.12 -20.86 -4.98
C ILE A 103 28.41 -20.45 -5.72
N PRO A 104 28.79 -21.10 -6.83
CA PRO A 104 29.90 -20.67 -7.66
C PRO A 104 29.77 -19.20 -8.06
N SER A 105 30.87 -18.46 -8.05
CA SER A 105 30.82 -16.99 -8.17
C SER A 105 31.85 -16.49 -9.16
N VAL A 106 31.45 -15.62 -10.07
CA VAL A 106 32.37 -14.80 -10.88
C VAL A 106 32.37 -13.42 -10.27
N VAL A 107 33.49 -12.98 -9.72
CA VAL A 107 33.60 -11.77 -8.91
C VAL A 107 34.49 -10.71 -9.55
N PHE A 108 34.26 -9.45 -9.23
CA PHE A 108 35.16 -8.36 -9.64
C PHE A 108 36.45 -8.36 -8.81
N ASP A 109 37.61 -8.20 -9.45
CA ASP A 109 38.87 -7.97 -8.76
C ASP A 109 39.06 -6.47 -8.47
N TYR A 110 38.37 -5.95 -7.46
CA TYR A 110 38.44 -4.51 -7.15
C TYR A 110 39.84 -4.05 -6.73
N GLU A 111 40.55 -4.92 -6.02
CA GLU A 111 41.85 -4.62 -5.42
C GLU A 111 42.91 -4.39 -6.49
N SER A 112 43.00 -5.25 -7.50
CA SER A 112 43.93 -5.04 -8.61
C SER A 112 43.60 -3.78 -9.44
N GLY A 113 42.33 -3.39 -9.50
CA GLY A 113 41.92 -2.12 -10.11
C GLY A 113 42.46 -0.92 -9.35
N PHE A 114 42.32 -0.88 -8.03
CA PHE A 114 42.89 0.20 -7.21
C PHE A 114 44.43 0.15 -7.17
N ASP A 115 45.03 -1.04 -7.15
CA ASP A 115 46.48 -1.23 -7.30
C ASP A 115 47.00 -0.59 -8.60
N SER A 116 46.24 -0.71 -9.69
CA SER A 116 46.57 -0.09 -10.97
C SER A 116 46.46 1.44 -10.94
N ILE A 117 45.46 2.01 -10.27
CA ILE A 117 45.31 3.47 -10.09
C ILE A 117 46.48 4.01 -9.26
N ILE A 118 46.78 3.38 -8.12
CA ILE A 118 47.85 3.82 -7.21
C ILE A 118 49.20 3.72 -7.92
N SER A 119 49.48 2.60 -8.60
CA SER A 119 50.71 2.41 -9.39
C SER A 119 50.83 3.46 -10.51
N HIS A 120 49.72 3.81 -11.15
CA HIS A 120 49.68 4.84 -12.18
C HIS A 120 50.02 6.22 -11.61
N PHE A 121 49.41 6.63 -10.50
CA PHE A 121 49.73 7.90 -9.85
C PHE A 121 51.15 7.92 -9.27
N ALA A 122 51.64 6.80 -8.75
CA ALA A 122 53.04 6.67 -8.34
C ALA A 122 54.01 6.89 -9.52
N SER A 123 53.65 6.44 -10.73
CA SER A 123 54.44 6.73 -11.95
C SER A 123 54.50 8.23 -12.29
N HIS A 124 53.51 9.01 -11.84
CA HIS A 124 53.50 10.48 -11.91
C HIS A 124 54.14 11.15 -10.68
N LYS A 125 54.79 10.36 -9.79
CA LYS A 125 55.39 10.78 -8.52
C LYS A 125 54.37 11.40 -7.55
N ILE A 126 53.12 10.96 -7.61
CA ILE A 126 52.06 11.35 -6.68
C ILE A 126 51.92 10.25 -5.63
N THR A 127 52.02 10.61 -4.35
CA THR A 127 51.93 9.68 -3.22
C THR A 127 50.96 10.13 -2.11
N ASN A 128 50.39 11.33 -2.22
CA ASN A 128 49.49 11.91 -1.23
C ASN A 128 48.06 12.04 -1.77
N PHE A 129 47.22 11.14 -1.28
CA PHE A 129 45.88 10.88 -1.81
C PHE A 129 44.79 11.30 -0.83
N ALA A 130 43.63 11.68 -1.37
CA ALA A 130 42.36 11.58 -0.69
C ALA A 130 41.51 10.49 -1.35
N PHE A 131 40.63 9.86 -0.57
CA PHE A 131 39.69 8.85 -1.07
C PHE A 131 38.24 9.31 -0.88
N VAL A 132 37.43 9.16 -1.93
CA VAL A 132 36.00 9.51 -1.90
C VAL A 132 35.16 8.29 -2.27
N SER A 133 34.40 7.79 -1.29
CA SER A 133 33.47 6.68 -1.47
C SER A 133 32.04 7.16 -1.73
N GLY A 134 31.22 6.34 -2.38
CA GLY A 134 29.76 6.45 -2.26
C GLY A 134 29.28 5.97 -0.87
N PRO A 135 27.96 5.96 -0.63
CA PRO A 135 27.39 5.53 0.65
C PRO A 135 27.87 4.12 1.04
N LEU A 136 28.44 3.97 2.24
CA LEU A 136 29.02 2.73 2.74
C LEU A 136 27.96 1.72 3.21
N SER A 137 26.70 2.15 3.29
CA SER A 137 25.55 1.26 3.42
C SER A 137 25.35 0.36 2.20
N ASP A 138 25.87 0.76 1.03
CA ASP A 138 25.92 -0.07 -0.17
C ASP A 138 27.10 -1.02 -0.11
N LEU A 139 26.83 -2.32 -0.27
CA LEU A 139 27.83 -3.37 -0.17
C LEU A 139 28.89 -3.31 -1.28
N ASP A 140 28.56 -2.79 -2.47
CA ASP A 140 29.54 -2.63 -3.55
C ASP A 140 30.51 -1.48 -3.24
N ASN A 141 30.01 -0.36 -2.73
CA ASN A 141 30.84 0.76 -2.27
C ASN A 141 31.75 0.34 -1.11
N LEU A 142 31.20 -0.41 -0.14
CA LEU A 142 31.98 -0.96 0.97
C LEU A 142 33.10 -1.90 0.46
N SER A 143 32.79 -2.75 -0.53
CA SER A 143 33.76 -3.68 -1.13
C SER A 143 34.88 -2.93 -1.86
N ARG A 144 34.55 -1.89 -2.63
CA ARG A 144 35.54 -1.02 -3.29
C ARG A 144 36.39 -0.25 -2.28
N CYS A 145 35.78 0.28 -1.23
CA CYS A 145 36.46 0.99 -0.13
C CYS A 145 37.50 0.08 0.54
N ASN A 146 37.11 -1.13 0.93
CA ASN A 146 38.02 -2.12 1.50
C ASN A 146 39.15 -2.53 0.53
N ALA A 147 38.82 -2.70 -0.75
CA ALA A 147 39.81 -3.03 -1.78
C ALA A 147 40.83 -1.92 -1.99
N PHE A 148 40.40 -0.65 -1.94
CA PHE A 148 41.29 0.50 -1.98
C PHE A 148 42.27 0.50 -0.80
N PHE A 149 41.80 0.25 0.43
CA PHE A 149 42.70 0.22 1.60
C PHE A 149 43.73 -0.91 1.52
N ARG A 150 43.34 -2.11 1.08
CA ARG A 150 44.29 -3.22 0.86
C ARG A 150 45.34 -2.88 -0.21
N ALA A 151 44.91 -2.23 -1.28
CA ALA A 151 45.83 -1.74 -2.31
C ALA A 151 46.76 -0.65 -1.75
N ALA A 152 46.25 0.32 -1.00
CA ALA A 152 47.05 1.38 -0.38
C ALA A 152 48.10 0.83 0.59
N GLU A 153 47.72 -0.13 1.45
CA GLU A 153 48.60 -0.81 2.39
C GLU A 153 49.75 -1.53 1.66
N LYS A 154 49.46 -2.22 0.55
CA LYS A 154 50.46 -2.90 -0.29
C LYS A 154 51.49 -1.94 -0.87
N HIS A 155 51.11 -0.68 -1.14
CA HIS A 155 52.01 0.39 -1.58
C HIS A 155 52.66 1.16 -0.43
N GLY A 156 52.41 0.78 0.83
CA GLY A 156 52.93 1.45 2.02
C GLY A 156 52.36 2.86 2.24
N LEU A 157 51.14 3.11 1.75
CA LEU A 157 50.46 4.40 1.87
C LEU A 157 49.57 4.42 3.11
N ASP A 158 49.83 5.36 4.02
CA ASP A 158 48.95 5.66 5.15
C ASP A 158 48.11 6.91 4.83
N ILE A 159 46.80 6.75 4.72
CA ILE A 159 45.87 7.82 4.33
C ILE A 159 45.15 8.33 5.57
N PRO A 160 45.38 9.59 5.98
CA PRO A 160 44.73 10.17 7.15
C PRO A 160 43.20 10.05 7.11
N GLN A 161 42.59 9.72 8.24
CA GLN A 161 41.14 9.50 8.34
C GLN A 161 40.30 10.68 7.82
N HIS A 162 40.76 11.91 8.00
CA HIS A 162 40.05 13.11 7.54
C HIS A 162 40.11 13.34 6.01
N LEU A 163 40.93 12.57 5.29
CA LEU A 163 41.03 12.56 3.82
C LEU A 163 40.23 11.40 3.19
N ILE A 164 39.54 10.61 4.02
CA ILE A 164 38.60 9.57 3.60
C ILE A 164 37.20 10.14 3.78
N LEU A 165 36.48 10.32 2.68
CA LEU A 165 35.18 10.99 2.68
C LEU A 165 34.11 10.09 2.05
N GLU A 166 32.93 10.10 2.67
CA GLU A 166 31.74 9.42 2.16
C GLU A 166 30.80 10.45 1.53
N GLY A 167 30.51 10.26 0.23
CA GLY A 167 29.61 11.10 -0.55
C GLY A 167 28.18 10.61 -0.43
N THR A 168 27.38 11.29 0.38
CA THR A 168 25.94 11.01 0.58
C THR A 168 25.03 12.14 0.06
N ASP A 169 25.62 13.21 -0.48
CA ASP A 169 24.92 14.47 -0.77
C ASP A 169 24.18 14.45 -2.13
N GLY A 170 22.97 13.89 -2.15
CA GLY A 170 21.97 14.11 -3.21
C GLY A 170 22.48 13.87 -4.64
N TYR A 171 22.17 14.80 -5.56
CA TYR A 171 22.42 14.63 -7.01
C TYR A 171 23.90 14.72 -7.43
N MET A 172 24.81 15.24 -6.59
CA MET A 172 26.25 15.30 -6.86
C MET A 172 27.06 14.94 -5.60
N PRO A 173 27.05 13.66 -5.18
CA PRO A 173 27.57 13.23 -3.89
C PRO A 173 29.06 13.53 -3.68
N GLY A 174 29.84 13.63 -4.76
CA GLY A 174 31.27 13.98 -4.70
C GLY A 174 31.56 15.47 -4.52
N TYR A 175 30.60 16.37 -4.79
CA TYR A 175 30.82 17.82 -4.73
C TYR A 175 31.03 18.30 -3.29
N GLY A 176 30.21 17.81 -2.34
CA GLY A 176 30.33 18.11 -0.92
C GLY A 176 31.66 17.62 -0.33
N CYS A 177 32.13 16.45 -0.79
CA CYS A 177 33.43 15.90 -0.42
C CYS A 177 34.58 16.77 -0.94
N ALA A 178 34.56 17.13 -2.23
CA ALA A 178 35.59 17.98 -2.84
C ALA A 178 35.72 19.35 -2.16
N ARG A 179 34.61 19.95 -1.72
CA ARG A 179 34.65 21.21 -0.94
C ARG A 179 35.47 21.09 0.34
N LYS A 180 35.37 19.95 1.05
CA LYS A 180 36.15 19.68 2.27
C LYS A 180 37.63 19.46 1.94
N LEU A 181 37.94 18.99 0.73
CA LEU A 181 39.31 18.75 0.25
C LEU A 181 40.03 20.00 -0.27
N LEU A 182 39.31 21.09 -0.59
CA LEU A 182 39.89 22.31 -1.18
C LEU A 182 41.11 22.86 -0.41
N PRO A 183 41.13 22.96 0.94
CA PRO A 183 42.30 23.47 1.66
C PRO A 183 43.54 22.61 1.42
N PHE A 184 43.37 21.28 1.46
CA PHE A 184 44.44 20.29 1.30
C PHE A 184 44.97 20.20 -0.14
N VAL A 185 44.12 20.52 -1.13
CA VAL A 185 44.58 20.64 -2.52
C VAL A 185 45.38 21.92 -2.71
N LYS A 186 44.92 23.05 -2.13
CA LYS A 186 45.57 24.36 -2.25
C LYS A 186 46.95 24.41 -1.60
N ASP A 187 47.15 23.71 -0.49
CA ASP A 187 48.45 23.61 0.19
C ASP A 187 49.31 22.44 -0.29
N THR A 188 48.86 21.72 -1.33
CA THR A 188 49.52 20.55 -1.94
C THR A 188 49.62 19.30 -1.07
N SER A 189 48.96 19.26 0.09
CA SER A 189 48.85 18.07 0.95
C SER A 189 48.10 16.91 0.27
N VAL A 190 47.23 17.21 -0.70
CA VAL A 190 46.56 16.23 -1.57
C VAL A 190 46.84 16.56 -3.03
N ARG A 191 47.50 15.65 -3.75
CA ARG A 191 47.81 15.79 -5.19
C ARG A 191 47.01 14.83 -6.06
N ALA A 192 46.30 13.88 -5.47
CA ALA A 192 45.33 13.04 -6.18
C ALA A 192 44.10 12.73 -5.33
N VAL A 193 42.94 12.67 -5.98
CA VAL A 193 41.70 12.17 -5.40
C VAL A 193 41.31 10.88 -6.12
N VAL A 194 41.23 9.79 -5.35
CA VAL A 194 40.74 8.49 -5.84
C VAL A 194 39.28 8.37 -5.44
N CYS A 195 38.39 8.31 -6.43
CA CYS A 195 36.97 8.10 -6.20
C CYS A 195 36.60 6.64 -6.46
N SER A 196 35.72 6.11 -5.62
CA SER A 196 35.20 4.74 -5.77
C SER A 196 34.29 4.55 -7.00
N ASP A 197 33.85 5.64 -7.65
CA ASP A 197 32.98 5.65 -8.83
C ASP A 197 33.27 6.88 -9.71
N ASP A 198 32.95 6.79 -11.00
CA ASP A 198 33.11 7.88 -11.96
C ASP A 198 32.16 9.05 -11.71
N GLU A 199 30.92 8.81 -11.28
CA GLU A 199 29.97 9.89 -10.98
C GLU A 199 30.45 10.78 -9.83
N LEU A 200 31.08 10.16 -8.82
CA LEU A 200 31.75 10.86 -7.72
C LEU A 200 32.94 11.67 -8.26
N ALA A 201 33.78 11.08 -9.11
CA ALA A 201 34.92 11.76 -9.71
C ALA A 201 34.50 12.98 -10.54
N ILE A 202 33.44 12.85 -11.35
CA ILE A 202 32.88 13.96 -12.13
C ILE A 202 32.38 15.08 -11.22
N SER A 203 31.68 14.73 -10.15
CA SER A 203 31.21 15.68 -9.13
C SER A 203 32.37 16.40 -8.43
N VAL A 204 33.46 15.69 -8.13
CA VAL A 204 34.70 16.25 -7.57
C VAL A 204 35.35 17.23 -8.54
N ILE A 205 35.52 16.83 -9.81
CA ILE A 205 36.09 17.68 -10.87
C ILE A 205 35.26 18.96 -11.05
N LYS A 206 33.93 18.85 -11.02
CA LYS A 206 33.02 20.00 -11.12
C LYS A 206 33.28 20.99 -9.97
N CYS A 207 33.35 20.51 -8.73
CA CYS A 207 33.64 21.36 -7.57
C CYS A 207 34.99 22.05 -7.67
N PHE A 208 36.04 21.32 -8.06
CA PHE A 208 37.37 21.89 -8.23
C PHE A 208 37.38 22.98 -9.30
N ARG A 209 36.75 22.73 -10.45
CA ARG A 209 36.60 23.74 -11.52
C ARG A 209 35.88 25.00 -11.04
N ASP A 210 34.78 24.85 -10.30
CA ASP A 210 34.02 25.99 -9.77
C ASP A 210 34.81 26.83 -8.76
N ASN A 211 35.85 26.25 -8.16
CA ASN A 211 36.71 26.89 -7.16
C ASN A 211 38.11 27.23 -7.69
N GLY A 212 38.29 27.22 -9.02
CA GLY A 212 39.55 27.61 -9.68
C GLY A 212 40.70 26.61 -9.51
N ILE A 213 40.41 25.36 -9.12
CA ILE A 213 41.39 24.28 -9.03
C ILE A 213 41.43 23.54 -10.37
N SER A 214 42.64 23.42 -10.93
CA SER A 214 42.90 22.74 -12.20
C SER A 214 43.03 21.24 -12.00
N VAL A 215 42.27 20.47 -12.79
CA VAL A 215 42.43 19.01 -12.94
C VAL A 215 42.90 18.76 -14.37
N PRO A 216 44.08 18.14 -14.60
CA PRO A 216 44.97 17.48 -13.63
C PRO A 216 46.04 18.38 -12.98
N GLY A 217 46.11 19.68 -13.31
CA GLY A 217 47.27 20.52 -13.00
C GLY A 217 47.63 20.62 -11.51
N ASP A 218 46.66 20.98 -10.68
CA ASP A 218 46.83 21.11 -9.23
C ASP A 218 46.65 19.76 -8.54
N VAL A 219 45.64 18.99 -8.99
CA VAL A 219 45.24 17.70 -8.43
C VAL A 219 44.78 16.75 -9.53
N ALA A 220 45.25 15.51 -9.50
CA ALA A 220 44.75 14.43 -10.34
C ALA A 220 43.46 13.84 -9.78
N VAL A 221 42.56 13.37 -10.64
CA VAL A 221 41.32 12.71 -10.19
C VAL A 221 41.15 11.39 -10.93
N SER A 222 40.81 10.32 -10.22
CA SER A 222 40.41 9.04 -10.81
C SER A 222 39.03 8.62 -10.34
N GLY A 223 38.31 7.93 -11.21
CA GLY A 223 37.07 7.23 -10.88
C GLY A 223 37.23 5.72 -11.03
N TYR A 224 36.10 5.04 -11.11
CA TYR A 224 36.00 3.59 -11.27
C TYR A 224 34.73 3.30 -12.09
N ASN A 225 34.79 2.26 -12.94
CA ASN A 225 33.72 1.70 -13.81
C ASN A 225 33.87 1.99 -15.31
N ASN A 226 34.70 2.95 -15.72
CA ASN A 226 34.80 3.37 -17.12
C ASN A 226 33.39 3.65 -17.73
N SER A 227 32.59 4.39 -16.97
CA SER A 227 31.22 4.79 -17.30
C SER A 227 31.17 5.62 -18.59
N PHE A 228 29.98 5.76 -19.16
CA PHE A 228 29.77 6.48 -20.41
C PHE A 228 30.40 7.90 -20.44
N PRO A 229 30.24 8.75 -19.40
CA PRO A 229 30.90 10.06 -19.38
C PRO A 229 32.44 9.99 -19.40
N ALA A 230 33.02 8.97 -18.76
CA ALA A 230 34.47 8.73 -18.74
C ALA A 230 34.97 8.31 -20.13
N VAL A 231 34.24 7.41 -20.81
CA VAL A 231 34.59 6.90 -22.15
C VAL A 231 34.47 7.99 -23.20
N CYS A 232 33.34 8.68 -23.27
CA CYS A 232 32.97 9.60 -24.37
C CYS A 232 33.97 10.76 -24.52
N SER A 233 34.38 11.37 -23.40
CA SER A 233 35.28 12.52 -23.42
C SER A 233 36.76 12.18 -23.22
N LYS A 234 37.04 10.95 -22.75
CA LYS A 234 38.33 10.57 -22.13
C LYS A 234 38.85 11.61 -21.13
N ALA A 235 37.97 12.43 -20.55
CA ALA A 235 38.36 13.48 -19.62
C ALA A 235 38.73 12.91 -18.26
N LEU A 236 38.17 11.76 -17.91
CA LEU A 236 38.35 11.10 -16.62
C LEU A 236 39.19 9.83 -16.77
N THR A 237 40.20 9.71 -15.92
CA THR A 237 40.96 8.47 -15.66
C THR A 237 40.09 7.56 -14.81
N SER A 238 39.89 6.32 -15.24
CA SER A 238 39.03 5.36 -14.58
C SER A 238 39.62 3.95 -14.65
N VAL A 239 38.86 2.98 -14.18
CA VAL A 239 39.15 1.55 -14.27
C VAL A 239 37.97 0.86 -14.93
N ASP A 240 38.23 0.15 -16.03
CA ASP A 240 37.26 -0.71 -16.67
C ASP A 240 37.22 -2.05 -15.95
N ARG A 241 36.08 -2.35 -15.33
CA ARG A 241 35.85 -3.61 -14.59
C ARG A 241 35.53 -4.81 -15.49
N ARG A 242 35.58 -4.64 -16.82
CA ARG A 242 35.41 -5.69 -17.83
C ARG A 242 34.07 -6.44 -17.68
N LEU A 243 32.97 -5.67 -17.74
CA LEU A 243 31.60 -6.21 -17.67
C LEU A 243 31.36 -7.31 -18.73
N ASP A 244 31.96 -7.14 -19.92
CA ASP A 244 31.94 -8.11 -21.01
C ASP A 244 32.48 -9.48 -20.58
N GLN A 245 33.63 -9.49 -19.90
CA GLN A 245 34.26 -10.71 -19.41
C GLN A 245 33.50 -11.31 -18.24
N LEU A 246 33.12 -10.49 -17.24
CA LEU A 246 32.46 -11.00 -16.03
C LEU A 246 31.12 -11.67 -16.36
N PHE A 247 30.25 -11.00 -17.12
CA PHE A 247 28.93 -11.52 -17.42
C PHE A 247 28.94 -12.65 -18.46
N GLY A 248 29.80 -12.54 -19.48
CA GLY A 248 30.03 -13.65 -20.42
C GLY A 248 30.57 -14.89 -19.70
N ARG A 249 31.54 -14.73 -18.78
CA ARG A 249 32.08 -15.85 -18.00
C ARG A 249 31.05 -16.42 -17.02
N SER A 250 30.22 -15.59 -16.41
CA SER A 250 29.14 -16.04 -15.51
C SER A 250 28.17 -16.98 -16.21
N ALA A 251 27.73 -16.60 -17.42
CA ALA A 251 26.94 -17.49 -18.26
C ALA A 251 27.73 -18.76 -18.61
N ALA A 252 29.00 -18.63 -19.01
CA ALA A 252 29.82 -19.78 -19.35
C ALA A 252 29.92 -20.82 -18.21
N VAL A 253 30.18 -20.34 -16.99
CA VAL A 253 30.25 -21.14 -15.74
C VAL A 253 28.91 -21.80 -15.44
N LEU A 254 27.79 -21.12 -15.67
CA LEU A 254 26.49 -21.71 -15.41
C LEU A 254 26.25 -22.95 -16.28
N PHE A 255 26.61 -22.95 -17.57
CA PHE A 255 26.47 -24.21 -18.31
C PHE A 255 27.54 -25.24 -17.94
N GLU A 256 28.74 -24.84 -17.50
CA GLU A 256 29.72 -25.78 -16.93
C GLU A 256 29.11 -26.49 -15.69
N GLN A 257 28.39 -25.75 -14.84
CA GLN A 257 27.59 -26.26 -13.73
C GLN A 257 26.49 -27.22 -14.20
N ILE A 258 25.68 -26.83 -15.19
CA ILE A 258 24.57 -27.63 -15.72
C ILE A 258 25.07 -28.97 -16.31
N PHE A 259 26.18 -28.96 -17.07
CA PHE A 259 26.65 -30.13 -17.80
C PHE A 259 27.69 -30.98 -17.06
N LYS A 260 28.54 -30.38 -16.21
CA LYS A 260 29.69 -31.04 -15.58
C LYS A 260 29.68 -31.05 -14.05
N ARG A 261 28.71 -30.39 -13.40
CA ARG A 261 28.60 -30.26 -11.93
C ARG A 261 29.94 -29.92 -11.25
N ASN A 262 30.55 -28.81 -11.68
CA ASN A 262 31.78 -28.29 -11.05
C ASN A 262 31.45 -27.20 -10.02
N ASN A 263 31.66 -27.48 -8.73
CA ASN A 263 31.26 -26.61 -7.63
C ASN A 263 32.35 -25.64 -7.15
N ASP A 264 33.62 -25.84 -7.55
CA ASP A 264 34.74 -25.01 -7.08
C ASP A 264 35.20 -24.04 -8.15
N ILE A 265 34.54 -22.90 -8.19
CA ILE A 265 34.83 -21.87 -9.17
C ILE A 265 34.51 -20.50 -8.58
N VAL A 266 35.48 -19.90 -7.88
CA VAL A 266 35.52 -18.44 -7.77
C VAL A 266 36.41 -17.95 -8.91
N PHE A 267 35.83 -17.40 -9.97
CA PHE A 267 36.60 -16.71 -11.01
C PHE A 267 36.67 -15.22 -10.70
N SER A 268 37.87 -14.67 -10.65
CA SER A 268 38.07 -13.23 -10.45
C SER A 268 38.34 -12.57 -11.80
N CYS A 269 37.51 -11.59 -12.15
CA CYS A 269 37.64 -10.83 -13.40
C CYS A 269 38.60 -9.66 -13.17
N LYS A 270 39.73 -9.68 -13.89
CA LYS A 270 40.74 -8.63 -13.79
C LYS A 270 40.26 -7.35 -14.49
N PRO A 271 40.24 -6.20 -13.80
CA PRO A 271 39.97 -4.92 -14.42
C PRO A 271 41.19 -4.41 -15.20
N GLU A 272 40.96 -3.38 -16.00
CA GLU A 272 41.99 -2.68 -16.77
C GLU A 272 41.95 -1.18 -16.47
N LEU A 273 43.12 -0.59 -16.26
CA LEU A 273 43.22 0.86 -16.11
C LEU A 273 42.82 1.52 -17.44
N ALA A 274 41.87 2.44 -17.38
CA ALA A 274 41.44 3.27 -18.49
C ALA A 274 41.96 4.69 -18.26
N PRO A 275 43.19 5.02 -18.69
CA PRO A 275 43.72 6.36 -18.49
C PRO A 275 42.85 7.39 -19.22
N GLY A 276 42.68 8.54 -18.58
CA GLY A 276 41.98 9.72 -19.09
C GLY A 276 42.87 10.96 -18.95
N ARG A 277 42.33 12.14 -19.28
CA ARG A 277 43.09 13.39 -19.15
C ARG A 277 43.23 13.87 -17.71
N SER A 278 42.37 13.43 -16.79
CA SER A 278 42.38 13.85 -15.38
C SER A 278 43.58 13.35 -14.56
N CYS A 279 44.47 12.52 -15.11
CA CYS A 279 45.73 12.15 -14.49
C CYS A 279 46.95 12.90 -15.05
N GLY A 280 46.80 13.65 -16.14
CA GLY A 280 47.90 14.33 -16.83
C GLY A 280 48.51 13.58 -18.01
N CYS A 281 48.02 12.38 -18.34
CA CYS A 281 48.44 11.66 -19.54
C CYS A 281 47.94 12.35 -20.83
N ASP A 282 48.78 12.33 -21.87
CA ASP A 282 48.38 12.77 -23.21
C ASP A 282 47.63 11.64 -23.92
N ILE A 283 46.31 11.81 -24.06
CA ILE A 283 45.42 10.79 -24.63
C ILE A 283 44.77 11.35 -25.88
N LYS A 284 45.13 10.72 -27.01
CA LYS A 284 44.54 10.97 -28.32
C LYS A 284 43.14 10.37 -28.33
N LEU A 285 42.14 11.21 -28.62
CA LEU A 285 40.79 10.75 -28.95
C LEU A 285 40.87 10.01 -30.29
N GLN A 286 40.29 8.81 -30.39
CA GLN A 286 40.19 8.14 -31.68
C GLN A 286 39.02 8.76 -32.46
N ALA A 287 39.20 8.97 -33.76
CA ALA A 287 38.13 9.47 -34.63
C ALA A 287 37.02 8.41 -34.71
N GLY A 288 35.90 8.64 -34.03
CA GLY A 288 34.81 7.68 -33.85
C GLY A 288 34.15 7.74 -32.47
N ASP A 289 34.80 8.40 -31.50
CA ASP A 289 34.32 8.54 -30.11
C ASP A 289 33.17 9.56 -29.93
N ASP A 290 32.62 10.14 -31.02
CA ASP A 290 31.37 10.93 -31.03
C ASP A 290 30.16 10.00 -30.84
N ILE A 291 30.11 9.29 -29.72
CA ILE A 291 28.89 8.61 -29.28
C ILE A 291 28.01 9.68 -28.64
N ILE A 292 27.37 10.50 -29.48
CA ILE A 292 26.21 11.29 -29.06
C ILE A 292 25.07 10.29 -28.86
N CYS A 293 25.00 9.68 -27.68
CA CYS A 293 23.80 8.94 -27.28
C CYS A 293 22.72 9.94 -26.88
N ARG A 294 21.59 9.83 -27.58
CA ARG A 294 20.36 10.60 -27.42
C ARG A 294 19.85 10.50 -25.99
N TRP A 295 20.26 11.44 -25.13
CA TRP A 295 19.50 11.73 -23.94
C TRP A 295 18.17 12.36 -24.36
N THR A 296 17.09 11.70 -23.93
CA THR A 296 15.70 12.19 -23.91
C THR A 296 15.04 12.44 -25.27
N ARG A 297 14.39 11.39 -25.79
CA ARG A 297 13.07 11.53 -26.44
C ARG A 297 12.13 10.44 -25.96
N PHE A 298 11.78 10.50 -24.68
CA PHE A 298 10.59 9.81 -24.20
C PHE A 298 9.44 10.81 -24.12
N ASN A 299 8.55 10.75 -25.10
CA ASN A 299 7.20 11.28 -24.95
C ASN A 299 6.37 10.09 -24.44
N GLY A 300 6.28 9.91 -23.13
CA GLY A 300 5.55 8.79 -22.52
C GLY A 300 4.09 8.71 -22.95
N LEU A 301 3.39 7.66 -22.51
CA LEU A 301 1.95 7.55 -22.76
C LEU A 301 1.13 8.57 -21.94
N ARG A 302 1.76 9.38 -21.09
CA ARG A 302 1.18 10.56 -20.45
C ARG A 302 0.47 11.47 -21.46
N GLY A 303 -0.86 11.49 -21.38
CA GLY A 303 -1.76 12.25 -22.26
C GLY A 303 -2.43 11.41 -23.36
N LYS A 304 -1.98 10.17 -23.60
CA LYS A 304 -2.54 9.26 -24.62
C LYS A 304 -3.42 8.14 -24.05
N ILE A 305 -3.44 7.86 -22.73
CA ILE A 305 -4.31 6.83 -22.10
C ILE A 305 -5.49 7.46 -21.34
N SER A 306 -5.92 8.66 -21.70
CA SER A 306 -7.23 9.18 -21.28
C SER A 306 -8.32 8.50 -22.12
N GLY A 307 -9.02 7.53 -21.54
CA GLY A 307 -10.14 6.85 -22.18
C GLY A 307 -10.68 5.70 -21.35
N SER A 308 -11.98 5.72 -21.06
CA SER A 308 -12.70 4.65 -20.39
C SER A 308 -13.02 3.53 -21.39
N GLY A 309 -12.25 2.43 -21.34
CA GLY A 309 -12.54 1.17 -22.03
C GLY A 309 -11.28 0.39 -22.41
N ASP A 310 -11.20 -0.87 -21.96
CA ASP A 310 -10.04 -1.77 -22.15
C ASP A 310 -9.62 -1.88 -23.63
N GLU A 311 -10.58 -1.90 -24.58
CA GLU A 311 -10.31 -1.98 -26.02
C GLU A 311 -9.52 -0.77 -26.58
N LYS A 312 -9.74 0.43 -26.04
CA LYS A 312 -9.00 1.63 -26.45
C LYS A 312 -7.55 1.63 -25.94
N ILE A 313 -7.30 0.95 -24.82
CA ILE A 313 -5.98 0.84 -24.23
C ILE A 313 -5.17 -0.23 -24.94
N ILE A 314 -5.78 -1.39 -25.21
CA ILE A 314 -5.16 -2.50 -25.95
C ILE A 314 -4.65 -2.04 -27.33
N SER A 315 -5.49 -1.32 -28.09
CA SER A 315 -5.11 -0.82 -29.42
C SER A 315 -3.99 0.23 -29.37
N ARG A 316 -4.04 1.16 -28.40
CA ARG A 316 -2.98 2.17 -28.20
C ARG A 316 -1.66 1.55 -27.75
N LEU A 317 -1.72 0.55 -26.86
CA LEU A 317 -0.54 -0.18 -26.41
C LEU A 317 0.09 -0.95 -27.57
N ALA A 318 -0.69 -1.65 -28.39
CA ALA A 318 -0.19 -2.35 -29.57
C ALA A 318 0.56 -1.41 -30.53
N GLN A 319 -0.01 -0.24 -30.85
CA GLN A 319 0.65 0.77 -31.68
C GLN A 319 1.95 1.27 -31.03
N TYR A 320 1.92 1.54 -29.73
CA TYR A 320 3.06 2.05 -29.00
C TYR A 320 4.24 1.05 -28.96
N LEU A 321 3.94 -0.24 -28.84
CA LEU A 321 4.92 -1.32 -28.91
C LEU A 321 5.54 -1.42 -30.31
N GLU A 322 4.72 -1.28 -31.36
CA GLU A 322 5.19 -1.27 -32.75
C GLU A 322 6.11 -0.07 -33.04
N ASP A 323 5.72 1.14 -32.61
CA ASP A 323 6.52 2.37 -32.78
C ASP A 323 7.91 2.29 -32.13
N ASN A 324 8.07 1.43 -31.10
CA ASN A 324 9.32 1.21 -30.37
C ASN A 324 10.02 -0.11 -30.73
N ASN A 325 9.62 -0.77 -31.82
CA ASN A 325 10.20 -2.04 -32.30
C ASN A 325 10.18 -3.19 -31.26
N VAL A 326 9.20 -3.20 -30.36
CA VAL A 326 8.99 -4.33 -29.45
C VAL A 326 8.43 -5.49 -30.26
N THR A 327 9.01 -6.69 -30.12
CA THR A 327 8.57 -7.88 -30.86
C THR A 327 7.53 -8.68 -30.08
N HIS A 328 7.68 -8.78 -28.75
CA HIS A 328 6.80 -9.54 -27.87
C HIS A 328 6.53 -8.77 -26.59
N CYS A 329 5.27 -8.72 -26.17
CA CYS A 329 4.87 -8.08 -24.92
C CYS A 329 3.62 -8.76 -24.38
N TYR A 330 3.67 -9.16 -23.11
CA TYR A 330 2.57 -9.83 -22.43
C TYR A 330 2.38 -9.19 -21.06
N VAL A 331 1.15 -8.79 -20.77
CA VAL A 331 0.76 -8.27 -19.46
C VAL A 331 -0.04 -9.35 -18.77
N ILE A 332 0.54 -9.90 -17.70
CA ILE A 332 -0.07 -10.95 -16.90
C ILE A 332 -0.68 -10.29 -15.68
N GLN A 333 -1.99 -10.44 -15.50
CA GLN A 333 -2.70 -9.96 -14.32
C GLN A 333 -2.83 -11.10 -13.31
N LYS A 334 -2.39 -10.86 -12.07
CA LYS A 334 -2.53 -11.79 -10.96
C LYS A 334 -4.00 -11.84 -10.53
N ASP A 335 -4.51 -13.03 -10.30
CA ASP A 335 -5.85 -13.21 -9.73
C ASP A 335 -5.85 -12.68 -8.29
N GLN A 336 -6.90 -11.94 -7.90
CA GLN A 336 -6.99 -11.41 -6.54
C GLN A 336 -7.00 -12.57 -5.53
N PRO A 337 -6.29 -12.46 -4.39
CA PRO A 337 -6.37 -13.46 -3.35
C PRO A 337 -7.82 -13.56 -2.88
N SER A 338 -8.41 -14.75 -3.02
CA SER A 338 -9.61 -15.12 -2.30
C SER A 338 -9.32 -14.95 -0.81
N LYS A 339 -10.28 -14.45 0.00
CA LYS A 339 -10.13 -14.26 1.46
C LYS A 339 -9.76 -15.54 2.24
N CYS A 340 -9.60 -16.67 1.55
CA CYS A 340 -9.43 -17.99 2.14
C CYS A 340 -8.52 -18.83 1.25
N ALA A 341 -7.20 -18.83 1.51
CA ALA A 341 -6.33 -20.00 1.29
C ALA A 341 -4.87 -19.67 1.57
N CYS A 342 -4.39 -20.10 2.74
CA CYS A 342 -3.02 -20.56 2.85
C CYS A 342 -2.92 -21.81 1.94
N GLN A 343 -2.07 -21.81 0.90
CA GLN A 343 -1.81 -22.91 -0.07
C GLN A 343 -2.54 -22.94 -1.43
N GLU A 344 -3.16 -21.86 -1.91
CA GLU A 344 -3.59 -21.83 -3.33
C GLU A 344 -2.41 -21.54 -4.28
N THR A 345 -2.28 -22.33 -5.35
CA THR A 345 -1.35 -22.04 -6.45
C THR A 345 -1.62 -20.65 -7.02
N LEU A 346 -0.61 -19.78 -7.05
CA LEU A 346 -0.67 -18.46 -7.66
C LEU A 346 -1.10 -18.56 -9.12
N LYS A 347 -2.31 -18.07 -9.43
CA LYS A 347 -2.87 -18.02 -10.78
C LYS A 347 -2.90 -16.60 -11.31
N GLY A 348 -2.90 -16.49 -12.62
CA GLY A 348 -3.17 -15.24 -13.31
C GLY A 348 -3.72 -15.46 -14.71
N THR A 349 -4.09 -14.37 -15.33
CA THR A 349 -4.71 -14.31 -16.65
C THR A 349 -3.89 -13.42 -17.58
N LEU A 350 -3.94 -13.70 -18.88
CA LEU A 350 -3.29 -12.85 -19.87
C LEU A 350 -4.21 -11.67 -20.17
N PHE A 351 -3.91 -10.51 -19.57
CA PHE A 351 -4.66 -9.27 -19.78
C PHE A 351 -4.43 -8.72 -21.19
N PHE A 352 -3.17 -8.74 -21.64
CA PHE A 352 -2.78 -8.28 -22.96
C PHE A 352 -1.63 -9.14 -23.50
N GLY A 353 -1.69 -9.51 -24.77
CA GLY A 353 -0.60 -10.16 -25.47
C GLY A 353 -0.35 -9.48 -26.81
N TYR A 354 0.92 -9.38 -27.19
CA TYR A 354 1.40 -8.81 -28.44
C TYR A 354 2.55 -9.67 -28.97
N THR A 355 2.49 -10.03 -30.24
CA THR A 355 3.50 -10.84 -30.93
C THR A 355 3.62 -10.37 -32.36
N LYS A 356 4.74 -9.73 -32.69
CA LYS A 356 5.14 -9.30 -34.05
C LYS A 356 4.00 -8.61 -34.81
N GLY A 357 3.44 -7.55 -34.22
CA GLY A 357 2.34 -6.77 -34.82
C GLY A 357 0.93 -7.32 -34.61
N LYS A 358 0.77 -8.46 -33.92
CA LYS A 358 -0.54 -9.07 -33.68
C LYS A 358 -0.89 -9.13 -32.20
N ILE A 359 -2.13 -8.80 -31.87
CA ILE A 359 -2.67 -8.98 -30.52
C ILE A 359 -2.96 -10.47 -30.30
N VAL A 360 -2.52 -10.98 -29.16
CA VAL A 360 -2.72 -12.36 -28.69
C VAL A 360 -3.59 -12.31 -27.44
N SER A 361 -4.62 -13.14 -27.38
CA SER A 361 -5.50 -13.25 -26.23
C SER A 361 -5.53 -14.67 -25.68
N CYS A 362 -5.61 -14.77 -24.35
CA CYS A 362 -5.80 -16.04 -23.65
C CYS A 362 -6.63 -15.79 -22.39
N SER A 363 -7.90 -16.19 -22.43
CA SER A 363 -8.85 -15.93 -21.33
C SER A 363 -8.78 -16.95 -20.19
N LYS A 364 -8.08 -18.08 -20.38
CA LYS A 364 -7.98 -19.13 -19.36
C LYS A 364 -6.91 -18.77 -18.31
N PRO A 365 -7.22 -18.82 -17.01
CA PRO A 365 -6.22 -18.68 -15.96
C PRO A 365 -5.17 -19.79 -16.04
N PHE A 366 -3.92 -19.45 -15.72
CA PHE A 366 -2.78 -20.37 -15.68
C PHE A 366 -1.91 -20.10 -14.44
N SER A 367 -1.02 -21.04 -14.13
CA SER A 367 -0.10 -20.89 -12.98
C SER A 367 0.96 -19.84 -13.31
N LEU A 368 1.17 -18.86 -12.41
CA LEU A 368 2.17 -17.81 -12.62
C LEU A 368 3.60 -18.37 -12.71
N THR A 369 3.85 -19.53 -12.09
CA THR A 369 5.14 -20.24 -12.22
C THR A 369 5.40 -20.72 -13.65
N GLU A 370 4.39 -20.88 -14.50
CA GLU A 370 4.60 -21.21 -15.92
C GLU A 370 5.08 -19.99 -16.74
N ILE A 371 5.03 -18.78 -16.17
CA ILE A 371 5.29 -17.47 -16.80
C ILE A 371 4.25 -17.11 -17.87
N LEU A 372 4.05 -18.00 -18.83
CA LEU A 372 3.04 -17.94 -19.88
C LEU A 372 2.49 -19.34 -20.19
N PRO A 373 1.28 -19.44 -20.78
CA PRO A 373 0.78 -20.69 -21.34
C PRO A 373 1.80 -21.31 -22.31
N ARG A 374 2.03 -22.63 -22.19
CA ARG A 374 3.08 -23.35 -22.93
C ARG A 374 3.07 -23.08 -24.44
N HIS A 375 1.88 -23.03 -25.05
CA HIS A 375 1.73 -22.79 -26.49
C HIS A 375 2.25 -21.43 -26.96
N ILE A 376 2.16 -20.40 -26.12
CA ILE A 376 2.74 -19.07 -26.41
C ILE A 376 4.24 -19.08 -26.11
N MET A 377 4.62 -19.64 -24.97
CA MET A 377 6.00 -19.64 -24.49
C MET A 377 6.97 -20.34 -25.47
N HIS A 378 6.52 -21.36 -26.20
CA HIS A 378 7.34 -22.10 -27.17
C HIS A 378 7.74 -21.31 -28.42
N GLU A 379 6.99 -20.25 -28.77
CA GLU A 379 7.25 -19.43 -29.97
C GLU A 379 8.34 -18.36 -29.74
N ILE A 380 8.65 -18.08 -28.47
CA ILE A 380 9.56 -17.02 -28.05
C ILE A 380 10.98 -17.57 -27.95
N ARG A 381 11.92 -16.93 -28.65
CA ARG A 381 13.35 -17.31 -28.64
C ARG A 381 14.28 -16.20 -28.17
N GLU A 382 13.84 -14.95 -28.28
CA GLU A 382 14.63 -13.80 -27.90
C GLU A 382 14.70 -13.62 -26.37
N PRO A 383 15.65 -12.80 -25.89
CA PRO A 383 15.71 -12.41 -24.49
C PRO A 383 14.42 -11.70 -24.08
N MET A 384 13.87 -12.12 -22.95
CA MET A 384 12.65 -11.55 -22.39
C MET A 384 12.92 -11.04 -20.97
N VAL A 385 12.21 -10.00 -20.56
CA VAL A 385 12.26 -9.41 -19.21
C VAL A 385 10.92 -9.63 -18.53
N ILE A 386 10.97 -10.10 -17.28
CA ILE A 386 9.86 -10.12 -16.34
C ILE A 386 10.04 -8.92 -15.41
N LYS A 387 9.12 -7.97 -15.51
CA LYS A 387 9.09 -6.77 -14.68
C LYS A 387 7.83 -6.75 -13.81
N PRO A 388 7.94 -6.63 -12.47
CA PRO A 388 6.77 -6.62 -11.60
C PRO A 388 5.89 -5.39 -11.87
N LEU A 389 4.57 -5.59 -11.81
CA LEU A 389 3.58 -4.51 -11.86
C LEU A 389 3.00 -4.30 -10.45
N PHE A 390 3.90 -4.04 -9.49
CA PHE A 390 3.65 -4.09 -8.05
C PHE A 390 2.93 -5.40 -7.65
N GLN A 391 1.76 -5.30 -7.01
CA GLN A 391 0.96 -6.43 -6.56
C GLN A 391 -0.02 -6.96 -7.61
N TYR A 392 -0.13 -6.30 -8.77
CA TYR A 392 -1.18 -6.58 -9.76
C TYR A 392 -0.81 -7.66 -10.78
N GLY A 393 0.46 -8.04 -10.86
CA GLY A 393 0.95 -9.02 -11.82
C GLY A 393 2.35 -8.67 -12.32
N PHE A 394 2.67 -9.02 -13.56
CA PHE A 394 3.96 -8.70 -14.17
C PHE A 394 3.84 -8.47 -15.68
N LEU A 395 4.78 -7.69 -16.20
CA LEU A 395 5.04 -7.47 -17.61
C LEU A 395 6.10 -8.49 -18.07
N PHE A 396 5.85 -9.18 -19.17
CA PHE A 396 6.80 -10.06 -19.83
C PHE A 396 7.06 -9.56 -21.25
N ILE A 397 8.22 -8.96 -21.50
CA ILE A 397 8.50 -8.16 -22.70
C ILE A 397 9.86 -8.49 -23.31
N SER A 398 9.96 -8.48 -24.64
CA SER A 398 11.22 -8.65 -25.36
C SER A 398 12.17 -7.48 -25.08
N ILE A 399 13.45 -7.76 -24.83
CA ILE A 399 14.47 -6.74 -24.62
C ILE A 399 15.52 -6.77 -25.73
N SER A 400 15.88 -5.58 -26.21
CA SER A 400 17.00 -5.33 -27.12
C SER A 400 17.84 -4.16 -26.62
N ASP A 401 18.88 -3.77 -27.36
CA ASP A 401 19.82 -2.71 -26.96
C ASP A 401 19.08 -1.38 -26.66
N SER A 402 19.41 -0.76 -25.52
CA SER A 402 18.87 0.53 -25.09
C SER A 402 17.37 0.57 -24.80
N MET A 403 16.79 -0.54 -24.34
CA MET A 403 15.36 -0.64 -24.01
C MET A 403 15.06 -0.64 -22.51
N ALA A 404 16.06 -0.76 -21.61
CA ALA A 404 15.81 -0.86 -20.16
C ALA A 404 14.92 0.28 -19.63
N SER A 405 15.26 1.54 -19.94
CA SER A 405 14.48 2.70 -19.48
C SER A 405 13.06 2.73 -20.04
N PHE A 406 12.88 2.33 -21.31
CA PHE A 406 11.55 2.22 -21.92
C PHE A 406 10.68 1.19 -21.22
N ILE A 407 11.25 0.03 -20.88
CA ILE A 407 10.55 -1.05 -20.17
C ILE A 407 10.17 -0.59 -18.75
N ASP A 408 11.06 0.15 -18.08
CA ASP A 408 10.80 0.74 -16.76
C ASP A 408 9.61 1.70 -16.77
N ASP A 409 9.63 2.67 -17.69
CA ASP A 409 8.55 3.64 -17.87
C ASP A 409 7.22 2.95 -18.19
N LEU A 410 7.23 1.97 -19.12
CA LEU A 410 6.03 1.22 -19.49
C LEU A 410 5.45 0.44 -18.30
N ALA A 411 6.30 -0.25 -17.52
CA ALA A 411 5.87 -0.98 -16.34
C ALA A 411 5.28 -0.06 -15.28
N LEU A 412 5.87 1.12 -15.07
CA LEU A 412 5.35 2.14 -14.15
C LEU A 412 3.97 2.66 -14.60
N GLU A 413 3.80 2.96 -15.88
CA GLU A 413 2.51 3.42 -16.42
C GLU A 413 1.42 2.34 -16.33
N LEU A 414 1.74 1.10 -16.69
CA LEU A 414 0.83 -0.04 -16.54
C LEU A 414 0.44 -0.27 -15.08
N SER A 415 1.41 -0.18 -14.18
CA SER A 415 1.19 -0.30 -12.74
C SER A 415 0.21 0.74 -12.20
N GLN A 416 0.39 2.01 -12.59
CA GLN A 416 -0.53 3.09 -12.23
C GLN A 416 -1.94 2.84 -12.79
N HIS A 417 -2.03 2.33 -14.02
CA HIS A 417 -3.30 1.97 -14.62
C HIS A 417 -4.02 0.86 -13.86
N PHE A 418 -3.33 -0.23 -13.49
CA PHE A 418 -3.93 -1.30 -12.70
C PHE A 418 -4.32 -0.86 -11.29
N ALA A 419 -3.53 0.02 -10.65
CA ALA A 419 -3.91 0.62 -9.37
C ALA A 419 -5.22 1.42 -9.47
N TYR A 420 -5.39 2.18 -10.55
CA TYR A 420 -6.62 2.92 -10.82
C TYR A 420 -7.82 1.99 -11.05
N LEU A 421 -7.67 0.93 -11.87
CA LEU A 421 -8.73 -0.06 -12.10
C LEU A 421 -9.13 -0.79 -10.81
N TYR A 422 -8.15 -1.15 -9.99
CA TYR A 422 -8.38 -1.76 -8.69
C TYR A 422 -9.21 -0.84 -7.78
N ALA A 423 -8.83 0.43 -7.69
CA ALA A 423 -9.56 1.41 -6.89
C ALA A 423 -11.03 1.57 -7.34
N ILE A 424 -11.29 1.59 -8.64
CA ILE A 424 -12.67 1.65 -9.18
C ILE A 424 -13.47 0.40 -8.84
N ASN A 425 -12.87 -0.79 -9.00
CA ASN A 425 -13.56 -2.05 -8.72
C ASN A 425 -13.86 -2.21 -7.22
N GLU A 426 -12.93 -1.81 -6.36
CA GLU A 426 -13.14 -1.77 -4.92
C GLU A 426 -14.22 -0.76 -4.53
N GLN A 427 -14.25 0.42 -5.14
CA GLN A 427 -15.33 1.39 -4.93
C GLN A 427 -16.69 0.78 -5.28
N LYS A 428 -16.84 0.15 -6.44
CA LYS A 428 -18.08 -0.51 -6.85
C LYS A 428 -18.49 -1.64 -5.90
N ARG A 429 -17.51 -2.41 -5.38
CA ARG A 429 -17.77 -3.47 -4.41
C ARG A 429 -18.32 -2.89 -3.10
N LEU A 430 -17.69 -1.84 -2.59
CA LEU A 430 -18.12 -1.16 -1.36
C LEU A 430 -19.50 -0.50 -1.53
N GLU A 431 -19.77 0.12 -2.67
CA GLU A 431 -21.10 0.67 -2.99
C GLU A 431 -22.20 -0.40 -2.94
N LYS A 432 -21.91 -1.61 -3.44
CA LYS A 432 -22.84 -2.75 -3.37
C LYS A 432 -23.03 -3.24 -1.93
N GLU A 433 -21.95 -3.39 -1.16
CA GLU A 433 -22.05 -3.81 0.25
C GLU A 433 -22.86 -2.82 1.10
N ILE A 434 -22.69 -1.51 0.85
CA ILE A 434 -23.49 -0.46 1.50
C ILE A 434 -24.98 -0.57 1.11
N ALA A 435 -25.29 -0.82 -0.16
CA ALA A 435 -26.67 -0.99 -0.62
C ALA A 435 -27.35 -2.20 0.05
N ASP A 436 -26.66 -3.35 0.11
CA ASP A 436 -27.18 -4.57 0.73
C ASP A 436 -27.40 -4.41 2.24
N ALA A 437 -26.49 -3.70 2.93
CA ALA A 437 -26.62 -3.37 4.35
C ALA A 437 -27.80 -2.42 4.63
N HIS A 438 -28.01 -1.42 3.76
CA HIS A 438 -29.11 -0.47 3.87
C HIS A 438 -30.48 -1.17 3.71
N GLU A 439 -30.60 -2.09 2.76
CA GLU A 439 -31.82 -2.89 2.59
C GLU A 439 -32.13 -3.74 3.83
N SER A 440 -31.12 -4.41 4.39
CA SER A 440 -31.27 -5.22 5.60
C SER A 440 -31.74 -4.40 6.81
N LEU A 441 -31.22 -3.17 6.95
CA LEU A 441 -31.62 -2.24 8.00
C LEU A 441 -33.09 -1.80 7.82
N MET A 442 -33.51 -1.49 6.60
CA MET A 442 -34.88 -1.09 6.29
C MET A 442 -35.90 -2.19 6.62
N ILE A 443 -35.59 -3.46 6.31
CA ILE A 443 -36.43 -4.61 6.66
C ILE A 443 -36.56 -4.75 8.18
N SER A 444 -35.46 -4.60 8.90
CA SER A 444 -35.43 -4.70 10.37
C SER A 444 -36.27 -3.60 11.03
N ASN A 445 -36.15 -2.36 10.56
CA ASN A 445 -36.97 -1.24 11.03
C ASN A 445 -38.46 -1.44 10.77
N ARG A 446 -38.85 -1.98 9.61
CA ARG A 446 -40.26 -2.28 9.31
C ARG A 446 -40.84 -3.29 10.31
N ARG A 447 -40.11 -4.37 10.60
CA ARG A 447 -40.54 -5.40 11.57
C ARG A 447 -40.71 -4.83 12.98
N LEU A 448 -39.82 -3.95 13.42
CA LEU A 448 -39.93 -3.28 14.71
C LEU A 448 -41.22 -2.43 14.80
N ASN A 449 -41.53 -1.68 13.74
CA ASN A 449 -42.76 -0.88 13.70
C ASN A 449 -44.03 -1.73 13.74
N GLU A 450 -44.07 -2.86 13.03
CA GLU A 450 -45.22 -3.78 13.02
C GLU A 450 -45.48 -4.42 14.40
N LEU A 451 -44.41 -4.77 15.13
CA LEU A 451 -44.51 -5.29 16.50
C LEU A 451 -45.08 -4.25 17.45
N ASN A 452 -44.64 -3.00 17.32
CA ASN A 452 -45.09 -1.90 18.17
C ASN A 452 -46.60 -1.60 17.99
N VAL A 453 -47.11 -1.68 16.76
CA VAL A 453 -48.56 -1.47 16.48
C VAL A 453 -49.44 -2.56 17.09
N LYS A 454 -49.02 -3.84 17.04
CA LYS A 454 -49.80 -4.96 17.61
C LYS A 454 -49.91 -4.89 19.13
N ASP A 455 -48.84 -4.50 19.81
CA ASP A 455 -48.82 -4.41 21.28
C ASP A 455 -49.79 -3.33 21.81
N ASN A 456 -50.02 -2.26 21.05
CA ASN A 456 -50.93 -1.18 21.42
C ASN A 456 -52.41 -1.59 21.39
N LEU A 457 -52.82 -2.46 20.46
CA LEU A 457 -54.21 -2.93 20.34
C LEU A 457 -54.58 -3.94 21.44
N ASN A 458 -53.64 -4.78 21.87
CA ASN A 458 -53.88 -5.76 22.94
C ASN A 458 -54.08 -5.10 24.32
N LYS A 459 -53.45 -3.95 24.57
CA LYS A 459 -53.60 -3.20 25.83
C LYS A 459 -55.01 -2.62 26.03
N LEU A 460 -55.71 -2.23 24.96
CA LEU A 460 -57.09 -1.73 25.02
C LEU A 460 -58.12 -2.81 25.38
N ILE A 461 -57.93 -4.04 24.89
CA ILE A 461 -58.81 -5.17 25.18
C ILE A 461 -58.72 -5.57 26.67
N ASN A 462 -57.54 -5.50 27.26
CA ASN A 462 -57.33 -5.82 28.68
C ASN A 462 -58.04 -4.83 29.62
N ILE A 463 -58.11 -3.54 29.28
CA ILE A 463 -58.78 -2.53 30.11
C ILE A 463 -60.29 -2.75 30.13
N ARG A 464 -60.88 -3.11 28.98
CA ARG A 464 -62.30 -3.45 28.86
C ARG A 464 -62.66 -4.66 29.72
N HIS A 465 -61.86 -5.73 29.65
CA HIS A 465 -62.09 -6.94 30.45
C HIS A 465 -61.92 -6.71 31.96
N LEU A 466 -60.92 -5.90 32.37
CA LEU A 466 -60.71 -5.57 33.78
C LEU A 466 -61.85 -4.71 34.34
N ALA A 467 -62.30 -3.68 33.61
CA ALA A 467 -63.43 -2.86 34.02
C ALA A 467 -64.71 -3.70 34.21
N SER A 468 -65.01 -4.60 33.28
CA SER A 468 -66.17 -5.50 33.38
C SER A 468 -66.08 -6.48 34.55
N ASN A 469 -64.90 -7.06 34.81
CA ASN A 469 -64.70 -8.02 35.90
C ASN A 469 -64.73 -7.35 37.29
N MET A 470 -64.18 -6.14 37.42
CA MET A 470 -64.11 -5.40 38.69
C MET A 470 -65.48 -4.84 39.12
N LEU A 471 -66.35 -4.51 38.16
CA LEU A 471 -67.71 -4.04 38.44
C LEU A 471 -68.65 -5.19 38.90
N GLN A 472 -68.36 -6.44 38.54
CA GLN A 472 -69.18 -7.61 38.88
C GLN A 472 -68.87 -8.22 40.25
N SER A 473 -67.75 -7.86 40.89
CA SER A 473 -67.37 -8.42 42.19
C SER A 473 -68.04 -7.70 43.38
N ARG A 474 -69.08 -8.36 43.92
CA ARG A 474 -69.90 -8.11 45.14
C ARG A 474 -71.15 -7.24 44.99
N GLY A 475 -72.30 -7.90 45.14
CA GLY A 475 -73.61 -7.28 45.31
C GLY A 475 -73.73 -6.50 46.61
N GLY A 476 -74.41 -5.35 46.54
CA GLY A 476 -74.81 -4.61 47.73
C GLY A 476 -74.84 -3.08 47.64
N SER A 477 -74.67 -2.46 46.48
CA SER A 477 -75.10 -1.07 46.23
C SER A 477 -75.10 -0.81 44.71
N LYS A 478 -76.01 0.03 44.21
CA LYS A 478 -75.95 0.51 42.80
C LYS A 478 -74.62 1.25 42.64
N GLY A 479 -73.64 0.59 42.03
CA GLY A 479 -72.25 1.04 41.97
C GLY A 479 -72.07 2.12 40.92
N GLU A 480 -72.14 3.38 41.33
CA GLU A 480 -71.63 4.48 40.54
C GLU A 480 -70.10 4.50 40.63
N TYR A 481 -69.46 4.71 39.48
CA TYR A 481 -68.03 4.88 39.35
C TYR A 481 -67.72 6.19 38.64
N VAL A 482 -66.53 6.72 38.89
CA VAL A 482 -65.96 7.83 38.14
C VAL A 482 -64.78 7.31 37.35
N LEU A 483 -64.86 7.47 36.04
CA LEU A 483 -63.75 7.23 35.13
C LEU A 483 -62.97 8.53 34.97
N ILE A 484 -61.66 8.48 35.18
CA ILE A 484 -60.76 9.63 35.04
C ILE A 484 -59.71 9.28 34.00
N ILE A 485 -59.50 10.16 33.03
CA ILE A 485 -58.39 10.07 32.10
C ILE A 485 -57.44 11.23 32.42
N ALA A 486 -56.19 10.90 32.76
CA ALA A 486 -55.15 11.87 33.07
C ALA A 486 -54.02 11.76 32.05
N GLU A 487 -53.43 12.89 31.66
CA GLU A 487 -52.36 12.95 30.66
C GLU A 487 -51.30 13.98 31.06
N ILE A 488 -50.03 13.57 31.07
CA ILE A 488 -48.89 14.42 31.43
C ILE A 488 -48.75 15.53 30.39
N ASP A 489 -48.70 16.78 30.86
CA ASP A 489 -48.56 17.93 29.97
C ASP A 489 -47.09 18.08 29.52
N ASN A 490 -46.89 18.53 28.28
CA ASN A 490 -45.56 18.81 27.69
C ASN A 490 -44.57 17.62 27.71
N PHE A 491 -45.04 16.38 27.88
CA PHE A 491 -44.19 15.19 28.01
C PHE A 491 -43.23 15.01 26.81
N ASN A 492 -43.73 15.21 25.60
CA ASN A 492 -42.91 15.10 24.38
C ASN A 492 -41.82 16.18 24.31
N GLU A 493 -42.09 17.40 24.78
CA GLU A 493 -41.10 18.47 24.84
C GLU A 493 -40.02 18.16 25.88
N ILE A 494 -40.41 17.64 27.04
CA ILE A 494 -39.47 17.21 28.08
C ILE A 494 -38.55 16.10 27.53
N ASN A 495 -39.10 15.10 26.86
CA ASN A 495 -38.30 14.02 26.25
C ASN A 495 -37.37 14.52 25.14
N ALA A 496 -37.87 15.38 24.26
CA ALA A 496 -37.09 15.92 23.16
C ALA A 496 -35.92 16.79 23.65
N ARG A 497 -36.12 17.52 24.76
CA ARG A 497 -35.14 18.47 25.29
C ARG A 497 -34.19 17.87 26.33
N TYR A 498 -34.63 16.89 27.11
CA TYR A 498 -33.88 16.33 28.24
C TYR A 498 -33.60 14.83 28.15
N GLY A 499 -34.09 14.15 27.11
CA GLY A 499 -33.77 12.76 26.79
C GLY A 499 -34.67 11.72 27.46
N PHE A 500 -34.57 10.47 26.99
CA PHE A 500 -35.47 9.38 27.33
C PHE A 500 -35.50 9.02 28.83
N SER A 501 -34.34 9.01 29.49
CA SER A 501 -34.24 8.70 30.93
C SER A 501 -34.99 9.71 31.80
N GLU A 502 -35.10 10.95 31.33
CA GLU A 502 -35.84 11.99 32.04
C GLU A 502 -37.36 11.81 31.85
N GLY A 503 -37.79 11.31 30.69
CA GLY A 503 -39.15 10.84 30.47
C GLY A 503 -39.58 9.76 31.45
N GLU A 504 -38.76 8.73 31.65
CA GLU A 504 -39.04 7.66 32.61
C GLU A 504 -39.17 8.19 34.05
N PHE A 505 -38.32 9.16 34.42
CA PHE A 505 -38.41 9.81 35.72
C PHE A 505 -39.76 10.53 35.91
N VAL A 506 -40.22 11.28 34.91
CA VAL A 506 -41.51 11.98 34.96
C VAL A 506 -42.67 11.00 35.05
N ILE A 507 -42.65 9.91 34.28
CA ILE A 507 -43.65 8.84 34.35
C ILE A 507 -43.71 8.25 35.76
N SER A 508 -42.56 7.90 36.34
CA SER A 508 -42.48 7.34 37.68
C SER A 508 -43.07 8.26 38.74
N CYS A 509 -42.79 9.58 38.65
CA CYS A 509 -43.33 10.56 39.59
C CYS A 509 -44.86 10.67 39.50
N VAL A 510 -45.39 10.79 38.28
CA VAL A 510 -46.84 10.94 38.06
C VAL A 510 -47.58 9.67 38.44
N SER A 511 -47.06 8.48 38.09
CA SER A 511 -47.64 7.21 38.52
C SER A 511 -47.70 7.10 40.06
N GLY A 512 -46.65 7.56 40.75
CA GLY A 512 -46.62 7.62 42.22
C GLY A 512 -47.67 8.56 42.81
N ILE A 513 -47.93 9.70 42.17
CA ILE A 513 -48.98 10.64 42.60
C ILE A 513 -50.37 10.05 42.40
N LEU A 514 -50.64 9.50 41.21
CA LEU A 514 -51.95 8.96 40.86
C LEU A 514 -52.33 7.78 41.74
N SER A 515 -51.39 6.86 41.98
CA SER A 515 -51.62 5.68 42.84
C SER A 515 -51.94 6.04 44.29
N LYS A 516 -51.21 6.99 44.89
CA LYS A 516 -51.46 7.47 46.27
C LYS A 516 -52.74 8.30 46.42
N SER A 517 -53.28 8.78 45.31
CA SER A 517 -54.45 9.66 45.28
C SER A 517 -55.77 8.89 45.11
N ILE A 518 -55.72 7.57 44.95
CA ILE A 518 -56.89 6.68 44.92
C ILE A 518 -56.80 5.65 46.06
N ARG A 519 -57.87 4.88 46.29
CA ARG A 519 -57.85 3.79 47.27
C ARG A 519 -57.25 2.54 46.67
N ASP A 520 -56.77 1.63 47.52
CA ASP A 520 -56.21 0.33 47.09
C ASP A 520 -57.20 -0.53 46.29
N ASP A 521 -58.50 -0.25 46.43
CA ASP A 521 -59.57 -0.97 45.76
C ASP A 521 -60.11 -0.26 44.51
N ASP A 522 -59.58 0.93 44.17
CA ASP A 522 -59.78 1.64 42.91
C ASP A 522 -58.76 1.15 41.87
N PHE A 523 -59.05 1.37 40.57
CA PHE A 523 -58.19 0.91 39.49
C PHE A 523 -57.38 2.06 38.89
N LEU A 524 -56.10 1.83 38.60
CA LEU A 524 -55.20 2.72 37.88
C LEU A 524 -54.48 1.92 36.79
N SER A 525 -54.58 2.38 35.54
CA SER A 525 -53.87 1.82 34.39
C SER A 525 -53.08 2.90 33.69
N HIS A 526 -51.82 2.60 33.37
CA HIS A 526 -50.99 3.38 32.46
C HIS A 526 -51.20 2.86 31.04
N GLN A 527 -51.66 3.71 30.11
CA GLN A 527 -52.02 3.30 28.74
C GLN A 527 -50.89 3.55 27.73
N TYR A 528 -50.31 4.74 27.79
CA TYR A 528 -49.25 5.24 26.90
C TYR A 528 -48.32 6.11 27.72
N CYS A 529 -47.11 6.37 27.22
CA CYS A 529 -46.04 7.07 27.95
C CYS A 529 -46.55 8.18 28.89
N GLU A 530 -47.39 9.09 28.41
CA GLU A 530 -47.98 10.19 29.16
C GLU A 530 -49.40 9.97 29.72
N ARG A 531 -50.11 8.89 29.38
CA ARG A 531 -51.57 8.77 29.61
C ARG A 531 -51.97 7.67 30.58
N TYR A 532 -52.89 8.01 31.49
CA TYR A 532 -53.42 7.16 32.55
C TYR A 532 -54.95 7.14 32.54
N VAL A 533 -55.50 6.01 32.96
CA VAL A 533 -56.93 5.81 33.16
C VAL A 533 -57.17 5.29 34.56
N LEU A 534 -58.04 5.96 35.30
CA LEU A 534 -58.42 5.60 36.66
C LEU A 534 -59.92 5.29 36.72
N LEU A 535 -60.29 4.28 37.50
CA LEU A 535 -61.68 3.94 37.78
C LEU A 535 -61.87 3.93 39.29
N VAL A 536 -62.61 4.92 39.78
CA VAL A 536 -62.91 5.12 41.20
C VAL A 536 -64.32 4.65 41.49
N LYS A 537 -64.49 3.65 42.36
CA LYS A 537 -65.78 2.96 42.56
C LYS A 537 -66.55 3.41 43.81
N ASN A 538 -67.80 2.97 43.96
CA ASN A 538 -68.63 3.19 45.15
C ASN A 538 -68.74 4.67 45.53
N VAL A 539 -69.03 5.48 44.53
CA VAL A 539 -69.13 6.92 44.66
C VAL A 539 -70.58 7.28 45.01
N HIS A 540 -70.82 7.88 46.18
CA HIS A 540 -72.17 8.27 46.63
C HIS A 540 -72.40 9.80 46.60
N LYS A 541 -71.36 10.59 46.30
CA LYS A 541 -71.34 12.06 46.11
C LYS A 541 -70.27 12.38 45.05
N ASP A 542 -70.38 13.50 44.33
CA ASP A 542 -69.37 13.95 43.36
C ASP A 542 -67.96 14.03 44.00
N PRO A 543 -67.08 13.04 43.76
CA PRO A 543 -65.78 12.92 44.44
C PRO A 543 -64.70 13.72 43.69
N THR A 544 -65.05 14.26 42.53
CA THR A 544 -64.10 14.83 41.55
C THR A 544 -63.36 16.02 42.14
N GLY A 545 -64.05 16.89 42.89
CA GLY A 545 -63.44 18.01 43.59
C GLY A 545 -62.43 17.59 44.67
N ALA A 546 -62.68 16.49 45.38
CA ALA A 546 -61.76 15.98 46.40
C ALA A 546 -60.55 15.28 45.77
N ILE A 547 -60.74 14.54 44.68
CA ILE A 547 -59.66 13.91 43.91
C ILE A 547 -58.78 14.98 43.25
N ALA A 548 -59.39 15.98 42.61
CA ALA A 548 -58.68 17.11 42.00
C ALA A 548 -57.82 17.87 43.03
N LYS A 549 -58.34 18.16 44.22
CA LYS A 549 -57.57 18.79 45.30
C LYS A 549 -56.38 17.93 45.73
N ARG A 550 -56.51 16.61 45.77
CA ARG A 550 -55.39 15.69 46.08
C ARG A 550 -54.32 15.71 45.00
N PHE A 551 -54.72 15.67 43.73
CA PHE A 551 -53.78 15.77 42.60
C PHE A 551 -53.00 17.08 42.62
N ILE A 552 -53.70 18.21 42.75
CA ILE A 552 -53.07 19.55 42.78
C ILE A 552 -52.09 19.63 43.94
N LYS A 553 -52.53 19.27 45.16
CA LYS A 553 -51.66 19.30 46.34
C LYS A 553 -50.40 18.44 46.18
N ALA A 554 -50.55 17.23 45.66
CA ALA A 554 -49.42 16.32 45.45
C ALA A 554 -48.46 16.81 44.35
N LEU A 555 -48.98 17.43 43.29
CA LEU A 555 -48.17 18.07 42.25
C LEU A 555 -47.41 19.29 42.79
N ASP A 556 -48.04 20.12 43.63
CA ASP A 556 -47.40 21.28 44.24
C ASP A 556 -46.28 20.86 45.22
N GLU A 557 -46.54 19.83 46.05
CA GLU A 557 -45.52 19.24 46.94
C GLU A 557 -44.34 18.65 46.15
N LEU A 558 -44.61 17.95 45.04
CA LEU A 558 -43.58 17.39 44.19
C LEU A 558 -42.77 18.52 43.50
N ASN A 559 -43.42 19.49 42.88
CA ASN A 559 -42.74 20.56 42.14
C ASN A 559 -41.97 21.53 43.07
N SER A 560 -42.43 21.74 44.31
CA SER A 560 -41.70 22.56 45.30
C SER A 560 -40.40 21.90 45.79
N THR A 561 -40.30 20.57 45.68
CA THR A 561 -39.11 19.80 46.08
C THR A 561 -38.22 19.43 44.89
N LEU A 562 -38.76 19.43 43.66
CA LEU A 562 -38.03 19.18 42.42
C LEU A 562 -37.13 20.36 42.03
N LYS A 563 -35.84 20.09 41.86
CA LYS A 563 -34.87 21.04 41.27
C LYS A 563 -34.65 20.76 39.78
N LYS A 564 -35.74 20.65 39.01
CA LYS A 564 -35.71 20.38 37.56
C LYS A 564 -36.02 21.66 36.78
N PRO A 565 -35.49 21.83 35.55
CA PRO A 565 -35.68 23.04 34.76
C PRO A 565 -37.07 23.16 34.11
N TYR A 566 -38.00 22.26 34.44
CA TYR A 566 -39.38 22.22 33.99
C TYR A 566 -40.29 21.79 35.16
N THR A 567 -41.57 22.15 35.06
CA THR A 567 -42.60 21.74 36.01
C THR A 567 -43.31 20.49 35.51
N ILE A 568 -43.55 19.52 36.40
CA ILE A 568 -44.36 18.35 36.07
C ILE A 568 -45.83 18.71 36.33
N SER A 569 -46.67 18.62 35.31
CA SER A 569 -48.13 18.74 35.46
C SER A 569 -48.83 17.68 34.62
N PHE A 570 -50.09 17.42 34.93
CA PHE A 570 -50.96 16.61 34.07
C PHE A 570 -52.37 17.21 34.07
N SER A 571 -53.01 17.16 32.91
CA SER A 571 -54.41 17.50 32.73
C SER A 571 -55.28 16.25 32.91
N TRP A 572 -56.49 16.41 33.45
CA TRP A 572 -57.43 15.29 33.56
C TRP A 572 -58.85 15.66 33.14
N GLY A 573 -59.57 14.66 32.64
CA GLY A 573 -61.01 14.69 32.40
C GLY A 573 -61.68 13.54 33.12
N PHE A 574 -62.97 13.68 33.43
CA PHE A 574 -63.71 12.65 34.14
C PHE A 574 -65.12 12.49 33.61
N ALA A 575 -65.73 11.33 33.86
CA ALA A 575 -67.14 11.08 33.66
C ALA A 575 -67.66 10.18 34.79
N GLN A 576 -68.85 10.48 35.29
CA GLN A 576 -69.53 9.63 36.26
C GLN A 576 -70.50 8.72 35.52
N ALA A 577 -70.43 7.43 35.81
CA ALA A 577 -71.29 6.43 35.20
C ALA A 577 -71.72 5.39 36.24
N ASN A 578 -72.78 4.67 35.93
CA ASN A 578 -73.23 3.53 36.72
C ASN A 578 -72.90 2.22 35.98
N ILE A 579 -73.06 1.10 36.67
CA ILE A 579 -72.80 -0.23 36.12
C ILE A 579 -73.68 -0.58 34.91
N ASP A 580 -74.85 0.06 34.77
CA ASP A 580 -75.81 -0.15 33.68
C ASP A 580 -75.49 0.70 32.43
N ASN A 581 -74.60 1.68 32.55
CA ASN A 581 -74.19 2.56 31.46
C ASN A 581 -73.02 1.97 30.65
N ASP A 582 -73.04 2.22 29.34
CA ASP A 582 -71.96 1.83 28.43
C ASP A 582 -70.64 2.51 28.83
N PHE A 583 -69.64 1.68 29.19
CA PHE A 583 -68.29 2.12 29.51
C PHE A 583 -67.67 2.93 28.37
N GLU A 584 -67.95 2.59 27.11
CA GLU A 584 -67.44 3.34 25.95
C GLU A 584 -67.98 4.77 25.94
N LYS A 585 -69.24 4.96 26.35
CA LYS A 585 -69.84 6.29 26.47
C LYS A 585 -69.19 7.11 27.60
N ALA A 586 -68.98 6.50 28.77
CA ALA A 586 -68.30 7.15 29.89
C ALA A 586 -66.84 7.51 29.55
N TYR A 587 -66.15 6.64 28.82
CA TYR A 587 -64.79 6.88 28.32
C TYR A 587 -64.73 8.08 27.38
N ASN A 588 -65.61 8.11 26.37
CA ASN A 588 -65.67 9.21 25.42
C ASN A 588 -66.02 10.55 26.09
N GLU A 589 -66.89 10.53 27.10
CA GLU A 589 -67.23 11.73 27.87
C GLU A 589 -66.05 12.23 28.72
N ALA A 590 -65.34 11.32 29.40
CA ALA A 590 -64.14 11.68 30.16
C ALA A 590 -63.04 12.25 29.25
N GLU A 591 -62.92 11.73 28.02
CA GLU A 591 -61.99 12.21 27.02
C GLU A 591 -62.35 13.62 26.51
N GLN A 592 -63.64 13.88 26.25
CA GLN A 592 -64.10 15.23 25.89
C GLN A 592 -63.84 16.24 27.01
N ASN A 593 -64.07 15.85 28.27
CA ASN A 593 -63.78 16.70 29.43
C ASN A 593 -62.28 16.98 29.58
N LEU A 594 -61.41 16.00 29.29
CA LEU A 594 -59.96 16.20 29.27
C LEU A 594 -59.56 17.23 28.21
N LEU A 595 -60.12 17.11 27.00
CA LEU A 595 -59.84 18.04 25.90
C LEU A 595 -60.25 19.48 26.25
N LEU A 596 -61.43 19.66 26.85
CA LEU A 596 -61.91 20.96 27.31
C LEU A 596 -61.03 21.56 28.40
N ASN A 597 -60.53 20.75 29.34
CA ASN A 597 -59.64 21.21 30.39
C ASN A 597 -58.26 21.60 29.86
N LYS A 598 -57.71 20.84 28.90
CA LYS A 598 -56.48 21.21 28.19
C LYS A 598 -56.62 22.54 27.44
N GLN A 599 -57.77 22.78 26.80
CA GLN A 599 -58.04 24.04 26.09
C GLN A 599 -58.12 25.27 27.02
N LYS A 600 -58.52 25.10 28.29
CA LYS A 600 -58.56 26.19 29.29
C LYS A 600 -57.18 26.56 29.85
N LEU A 601 -56.20 25.66 29.74
CA LEU A 601 -54.83 25.84 30.21
C LEU A 601 -53.88 26.40 29.14
N LEU A 602 -54.33 26.47 27.88
CA LEU A 602 -53.60 27.16 26.81
C LEU A 602 -53.61 28.68 27.11
N PRO A 603 -52.45 29.38 27.06
CA PRO A 603 -52.46 30.83 27.16
C PRO A 603 -53.38 31.39 26.06
N ARG A 604 -54.36 32.22 26.44
CA ARG A 604 -54.98 33.13 25.47
C ARG A 604 -53.82 33.98 24.95
N GLY A 605 -53.50 33.80 23.67
CA GLY A 605 -52.25 34.21 23.03
C GLY A 605 -51.85 35.66 23.21
#